data_AF-A0A1Y2JAA8-F1
#
_entry.id   AF-A0A1Y2JAA8-F1
#
_cell.length_a   1.000
_cell.length_b   1.000
_cell.length_c   1.000
_cell.angle_alpha   90.00
_cell.angle_beta   90.00
_cell.angle_gamma   90.00
#
_symmetry.space_group_name_H-M   'P 1'
#
loop_
_entity.id
_entity.type
_entity.pdbx_description
1 polymer ?
#
loop_
_entity_poly.entity_id
_entity_poly.type
_entity_poly.pdbx_seq_one_letter_code
_entity_poly.pdbx_strand_id
1 'polypeptide(L)'
;MSDQAAADADFIILAAPRLSKIATLASMSFGLGEGANEAIRNAQGNDKYRQGWHQAALGFQDGTLMMAVVRTCILLDSDENTISFQGVSRRLKEPETQRTLIQKVYGEHEEFQSMFGSSPTQMVADFLSIYQEIDWSIHSRLIHFRNFGVVHLLDRKNWKSIKYGEMRDLILLVGRLSDKLTELCRSSVPPIASLLKDWREYGLQALERS
;
A
#
# COMPACT_ATOMS: atom_id res chain seq x y z
N MET A 1 13.75 28.83 11.34
CA MET A 1 13.43 27.46 10.91
C MET A 1 14.55 26.55 11.40
N SER A 2 14.25 25.39 11.98
CA SER A 2 15.30 24.44 12.36
C SER A 2 15.78 23.68 11.11
N ASP A 3 17.08 23.43 11.02
CA ASP A 3 17.66 22.64 9.91
C ASP A 3 17.02 21.24 9.81
N GLN A 4 16.59 20.70 10.96
CA GLN A 4 15.89 19.42 11.05
C GLN A 4 14.50 19.44 10.38
N ALA A 5 13.68 20.46 10.62
CA ALA A 5 12.35 20.57 10.01
C ALA A 5 12.44 20.72 8.49
N ALA A 6 13.47 21.41 8.00
CA ALA A 6 13.74 21.54 6.58
C ALA A 6 14.12 20.19 5.95
N ALA A 7 15.01 19.43 6.58
CA ALA A 7 15.44 18.10 6.14
C ALA A 7 14.28 17.09 6.18
N ASP A 8 13.44 17.13 7.21
CA ASP A 8 12.28 16.24 7.34
C ASP A 8 11.20 16.55 6.29
N ALA A 9 10.97 17.82 5.97
CA ALA A 9 10.09 18.21 4.87
C ALA A 9 10.62 17.72 3.51
N ASP A 10 11.92 17.87 3.25
CA ASP A 10 12.56 17.37 2.01
C ASP A 10 12.46 15.84 1.91
N PHE A 11 12.67 15.13 3.02
CA PHE A 11 12.48 13.70 3.08
C PHE A 11 11.07 13.30 2.64
N ILE A 12 10.03 13.97 3.16
CA ILE A 12 8.62 13.65 2.84
C ILE A 12 8.32 13.91 1.36
N ILE A 13 8.77 15.04 0.80
CA ILE A 13 8.57 15.40 -0.61
C ILE A 13 9.24 14.37 -1.52
N LEU A 14 10.50 14.00 -1.24
CA LEU A 14 11.26 13.03 -2.02
C LEU A 14 10.72 11.59 -1.86
N ALA A 15 10.14 11.26 -0.71
CA ALA A 15 9.56 9.97 -0.42
C ALA A 15 8.24 9.72 -1.18
N ALA A 16 7.41 10.76 -1.34
CA ALA A 16 6.04 10.63 -1.82
C ALA A 16 5.89 9.85 -3.15
N PRO A 17 6.65 10.16 -4.22
CA PRO A 17 6.50 9.43 -5.49
C PRO A 17 6.86 7.95 -5.38
N ARG A 18 7.89 7.62 -4.59
CA ARG A 18 8.33 6.24 -4.40
C ARG A 18 7.31 5.44 -3.61
N LEU A 19 6.83 6.00 -2.50
CA LEU A 19 5.80 5.35 -1.67
C LEU A 19 4.53 5.13 -2.46
N SER A 20 4.11 6.13 -3.24
CA SER A 20 2.94 6.01 -4.09
C SER A 20 3.10 4.90 -5.14
N LYS A 21 4.22 4.85 -5.84
CA LYS A 21 4.52 3.76 -6.79
C LYS A 21 4.46 2.37 -6.14
N ILE A 22 5.02 2.21 -4.93
CA ILE A 22 5.00 0.92 -4.23
C ILE A 22 3.57 0.57 -3.78
N ALA A 23 2.78 1.53 -3.32
CA ALA A 23 1.37 1.34 -2.98
C ALA A 23 0.53 0.94 -4.21
N THR A 24 0.82 1.51 -5.39
CA THR A 24 0.15 1.14 -6.64
C THR A 24 0.46 -0.31 -6.97
N LEU A 25 1.75 -0.69 -6.90
CA LEU A 25 2.19 -2.06 -7.16
C LEU A 25 1.64 -3.05 -6.13
N ALA A 26 1.47 -2.66 -4.86
CA ALA A 26 0.84 -3.48 -3.84
C ALA A 26 -0.63 -3.76 -4.20
N SER A 27 -1.36 -2.69 -4.57
CA SER A 27 -2.76 -2.78 -4.99
C SER A 27 -2.95 -3.60 -6.26
N MET A 28 -2.08 -3.42 -7.26
CA MET A 28 -2.03 -4.25 -8.47
C MET A 28 -1.90 -5.72 -8.12
N SER A 29 -0.90 -6.07 -7.32
CA SER A 29 -0.65 -7.47 -6.95
C SER A 29 -1.79 -8.09 -6.17
N PHE A 30 -2.37 -7.34 -5.24
CA PHE A 30 -3.51 -7.85 -4.47
C PHE A 30 -4.75 -8.03 -5.35
N GLY A 31 -5.06 -7.05 -6.21
CA GLY A 31 -6.17 -7.12 -7.15
C GLY A 31 -6.05 -8.29 -8.12
N LEU A 32 -4.87 -8.50 -8.73
CA LEU A 32 -4.62 -9.67 -9.58
C LEU A 32 -4.86 -10.99 -8.85
N GLY A 33 -4.40 -11.10 -7.60
CA GLY A 33 -4.66 -12.26 -6.75
C GLY A 33 -6.13 -12.43 -6.36
N GLU A 34 -6.87 -11.33 -6.19
CA GLU A 34 -8.33 -11.33 -5.98
C GLU A 34 -9.08 -11.88 -7.19
N GLY A 35 -8.73 -11.38 -8.38
CA GLY A 35 -9.29 -11.86 -9.65
C GLY A 35 -8.98 -13.34 -9.89
N ALA A 36 -7.77 -13.76 -9.56
CA ALA A 36 -7.38 -15.17 -9.65
C ALA A 36 -8.19 -16.06 -8.70
N ASN A 37 -8.37 -15.62 -7.46
CA ASN A 37 -9.19 -16.30 -6.47
C ASN A 37 -10.65 -16.44 -6.94
N GLU A 38 -11.19 -15.41 -7.58
CA GLU A 38 -12.52 -15.43 -8.17
C GLU A 38 -12.61 -16.40 -9.36
N ALA A 39 -11.67 -16.37 -10.29
CA ALA A 39 -11.61 -17.30 -11.41
C ALA A 39 -11.60 -18.76 -10.93
N ILE A 40 -10.77 -19.07 -9.92
CA ILE A 40 -10.68 -20.41 -9.32
C ILE A 40 -12.02 -20.83 -8.72
N ARG A 41 -12.70 -19.93 -7.98
CA ARG A 41 -14.04 -20.21 -7.44
C ARG A 41 -15.06 -20.47 -8.55
N ASN A 42 -15.06 -19.65 -9.60
CA ASN A 42 -15.99 -19.77 -10.72
C ASN A 42 -15.77 -21.05 -11.54
N ALA A 43 -14.55 -21.59 -11.53
CA ALA A 43 -14.18 -22.82 -12.21
C ALA A 43 -14.50 -24.10 -11.41
N GLN A 44 -14.93 -24.00 -10.15
CA GLN A 44 -15.24 -25.18 -9.33
C GLN A 44 -16.35 -26.03 -9.96
N GLY A 45 -16.09 -27.32 -10.14
CA GLY A 45 -17.05 -28.27 -10.71
C GLY A 45 -17.08 -28.34 -12.24
N ASN A 46 -16.19 -27.63 -12.93
CA ASN A 46 -16.07 -27.70 -14.38
C ASN A 46 -14.87 -28.57 -14.80
N ASP A 47 -15.15 -29.71 -15.42
CA ASP A 47 -14.15 -30.70 -15.87
C ASP A 47 -13.12 -30.13 -16.87
N LYS A 48 -13.45 -29.03 -17.56
CA LYS A 48 -12.53 -28.34 -18.47
C LYS A 48 -11.34 -27.72 -17.73
N TYR A 49 -11.49 -27.37 -16.46
CA TYR A 49 -10.49 -26.71 -15.63
C TYR A 49 -9.74 -27.68 -14.69
N ARG A 50 -9.55 -28.93 -15.16
CA ARG A 50 -8.77 -29.99 -14.48
C ARG A 50 -7.35 -29.56 -14.09
N GLN A 51 -6.71 -30.42 -13.28
CA GLN A 51 -5.44 -30.24 -12.55
C GLN A 51 -4.45 -29.21 -13.13
N GLY A 52 -4.11 -29.26 -14.43
CA GLY A 52 -3.13 -28.34 -15.04
C GLY A 52 -3.48 -26.86 -14.92
N TRP A 53 -4.69 -26.46 -15.35
CA TRP A 53 -5.14 -25.07 -15.24
C TRP A 53 -5.26 -24.64 -13.78
N HIS A 54 -5.84 -25.50 -12.94
CA HIS A 54 -6.04 -25.20 -11.52
C HIS A 54 -4.71 -24.96 -10.79
N GLN A 55 -3.69 -25.78 -11.05
CA GLN A 55 -2.34 -25.59 -10.48
C GLN A 55 -1.67 -24.31 -10.99
N ALA A 56 -1.82 -23.99 -12.28
CA ALA A 56 -1.29 -22.73 -12.83
C ALA A 56 -1.98 -21.50 -12.22
N ALA A 57 -3.30 -21.55 -12.06
CA ALA A 57 -4.09 -20.49 -11.42
C ALA A 57 -3.69 -20.27 -9.96
N LEU A 58 -3.49 -21.36 -9.19
CA LEU A 58 -2.98 -21.29 -7.81
C LEU A 58 -1.58 -20.67 -7.75
N GLY A 59 -0.65 -21.08 -8.63
CA GLY A 59 0.69 -20.49 -8.68
C GLY A 59 0.67 -18.99 -9.02
N PHE A 60 -0.20 -18.57 -9.93
CA PHE A 60 -0.40 -17.16 -10.26
C PHE A 60 -1.00 -16.37 -9.08
N GLN A 61 -2.02 -16.92 -8.42
CA GLN A 61 -2.62 -16.35 -7.22
C GLN A 61 -1.58 -16.19 -6.10
N ASP A 62 -0.85 -17.25 -5.77
CA ASP A 62 0.12 -17.23 -4.69
C ASP A 62 1.25 -16.23 -4.97
N GLY A 63 1.79 -16.21 -6.19
CA GLY A 63 2.84 -15.27 -6.57
C GLY A 63 2.39 -13.81 -6.50
N THR A 64 1.18 -13.50 -6.97
CA THR A 64 0.63 -12.14 -6.93
C THR A 64 0.33 -11.68 -5.51
N LEU A 65 -0.29 -12.53 -4.68
CA LEU A 65 -0.53 -12.24 -3.27
C LEU A 65 0.77 -12.08 -2.49
N MET A 66 1.79 -12.88 -2.78
CA MET A 66 3.09 -12.76 -2.11
C MET A 66 3.76 -11.42 -2.38
N MET A 67 3.69 -10.95 -3.63
CA MET A 67 4.18 -9.63 -3.99
C MET A 67 3.40 -8.50 -3.31
N ALA A 68 2.09 -8.67 -3.10
CA ALA A 68 1.29 -7.73 -2.32
C ALA A 68 1.79 -7.65 -0.86
N VAL A 69 2.06 -8.80 -0.24
CA VAL A 69 2.61 -8.87 1.13
C VAL A 69 3.95 -8.15 1.21
N VAL A 70 4.91 -8.50 0.35
CA VAL A 70 6.26 -7.90 0.37
C VAL A 70 6.20 -6.38 0.22
N ARG A 71 5.40 -5.88 -0.73
CA ARG A 71 5.26 -4.43 -0.98
C ARG A 71 4.58 -3.71 0.18
N THR A 72 3.57 -4.34 0.78
CA THR A 72 2.89 -3.79 1.96
C THR A 72 3.83 -3.70 3.16
N CYS A 73 4.67 -4.73 3.39
CA CYS A 73 5.72 -4.64 4.40
C CYS A 73 6.69 -3.49 4.12
N ILE A 74 7.15 -3.30 2.87
CA ILE A 74 8.06 -2.18 2.52
C ILE A 74 7.44 -0.82 2.85
N LEU A 75 6.13 -0.66 2.63
CA LEU A 75 5.42 0.59 2.91
C LEU A 75 5.27 0.87 4.41
N LEU A 76 5.26 -0.16 5.24
CA LEU A 76 4.95 -0.07 6.68
C LEU A 76 6.13 -0.39 7.60
N ASP A 77 7.26 -0.84 7.05
CA ASP A 77 8.42 -1.22 7.86
C ASP A 77 9.00 -0.01 8.59
N SER A 78 9.49 -0.26 9.81
CA SER A 78 9.99 0.78 10.71
C SER A 78 11.47 1.09 10.51
N ASP A 79 12.13 0.52 9.49
CA ASP A 79 13.56 0.69 9.29
C ASP A 79 13.87 2.17 8.96
N GLU A 80 14.63 2.81 9.83
CA GLU A 80 14.99 4.22 9.76
C GLU A 80 15.79 4.58 8.51
N ASN A 81 16.42 3.59 7.87
CA ASN A 81 17.14 3.74 6.61
C ASN A 81 16.24 3.56 5.39
N THR A 82 14.98 3.19 5.58
CA THR A 82 14.03 2.94 4.50
C THR A 82 12.94 4.01 4.46
N ILE A 83 12.52 4.32 3.24
CA ILE A 83 11.41 5.23 2.99
C ILE A 83 10.11 4.44 3.21
N SER A 84 9.36 4.76 4.27
CA SER A 84 8.08 4.13 4.63
C SER A 84 7.04 5.16 5.12
N PHE A 85 5.76 4.77 5.15
CA PHE A 85 4.70 5.61 5.73
C PHE A 85 4.89 5.83 7.23
N GLN A 86 5.53 4.91 7.94
CA GLN A 86 5.90 5.11 9.33
C GLN A 86 6.93 6.23 9.47
N GLY A 87 7.95 6.26 8.60
CA GLY A 87 8.94 7.33 8.55
C GLY A 87 8.35 8.70 8.23
N VAL A 88 7.34 8.75 7.35
CA VAL A 88 6.58 9.97 7.03
C VAL A 88 5.71 10.40 8.22
N SER A 89 4.92 9.48 8.79
CA SER A 89 4.05 9.72 9.94
C SER A 89 4.81 10.28 11.14
N ARG A 90 5.97 9.71 11.47
CA ARG A 90 6.83 10.19 12.56
C ARG A 90 7.22 11.66 12.38
N ARG A 91 7.60 12.06 11.16
CA ARG A 91 8.03 13.43 10.84
C ARG A 91 6.86 14.41 10.77
N LEU A 92 5.72 13.96 10.24
CA LEU A 92 4.50 14.76 10.17
C LEU A 92 3.89 15.06 11.54
N LYS A 93 4.26 14.35 12.61
CA LYS A 93 3.81 14.70 13.98
C LYS A 93 4.42 16.00 14.49
N GLU A 94 5.55 16.44 13.94
CA GLU A 94 6.22 17.67 14.37
C GLU A 94 5.60 18.91 13.70
N PRO A 95 5.02 19.86 14.47
CA PRO A 95 4.34 21.02 13.89
C PRO A 95 5.24 21.90 13.01
N GLU A 96 6.52 22.01 13.35
CA GLU A 96 7.51 22.77 12.56
C GLU A 96 7.78 22.12 11.20
N THR A 97 7.79 20.79 11.15
CA THR A 97 7.90 20.02 9.90
C THR A 97 6.66 20.20 9.03
N GLN A 98 5.46 20.16 9.63
CA GLN A 98 4.21 20.43 8.90
C GLN A 98 4.24 21.81 8.26
N ARG A 99 4.55 22.86 9.04
CA ARG A 99 4.60 24.24 8.55
C ARG A 99 5.63 24.40 7.43
N THR A 100 6.81 23.81 7.61
CA THR A 100 7.89 23.87 6.62
C THR A 100 7.50 23.13 5.32
N LEU A 101 6.88 21.96 5.44
CA LEU A 101 6.39 21.19 4.30
C LEU A 101 5.33 21.97 3.51
N ILE A 102 4.32 22.50 4.21
CA ILE A 102 3.23 23.27 3.59
C ILE A 102 3.79 24.50 2.88
N GLN A 103 4.67 25.25 3.53
CA GLN A 103 5.34 26.40 2.91
C GLN A 103 6.14 26.01 1.66
N LYS A 104 6.85 24.87 1.67
CA LYS A 104 7.64 24.40 0.53
C LYS A 104 6.78 23.96 -0.66
N VAL A 105 5.65 23.28 -0.41
CA VAL A 105 4.80 22.71 -1.46
C VAL A 105 3.77 23.69 -2.01
N TYR A 106 3.19 24.51 -1.13
CA TYR A 106 2.08 25.41 -1.46
C TYR A 106 2.53 26.87 -1.52
N GLY A 107 3.38 27.31 -0.59
CA GLY A 107 3.82 28.70 -0.49
C GLY A 107 2.63 29.67 -0.50
N GLU A 108 2.66 30.67 -1.38
CA GLU A 108 1.58 31.65 -1.55
C GLU A 108 0.26 31.04 -2.07
N HIS A 109 0.28 29.80 -2.56
CA HIS A 109 -0.91 29.11 -3.08
C HIS A 109 -1.67 28.30 -2.01
N GLU A 110 -1.30 28.40 -0.74
CA GLU A 110 -1.99 27.71 0.36
C GLU A 110 -3.46 28.16 0.50
N GLU A 111 -3.71 29.48 0.42
CA GLU A 111 -5.07 30.03 0.51
C GLU A 111 -5.95 29.54 -0.63
N PHE A 112 -5.42 29.53 -1.87
CA PHE A 112 -6.12 28.99 -3.03
C PHE A 112 -6.44 27.50 -2.87
N GLN A 113 -5.52 26.69 -2.34
CA GLN A 113 -5.79 25.28 -2.09
C GLN A 113 -6.97 25.09 -1.13
N SER A 114 -7.02 25.91 -0.08
CA SER A 114 -8.05 25.84 0.95
C SER A 114 -9.43 26.31 0.46
N MET A 115 -9.48 27.13 -0.59
CA MET A 115 -10.74 27.58 -1.20
C MET A 115 -11.38 26.53 -2.12
N PHE A 116 -10.58 25.68 -2.76
CA PHE A 116 -11.04 24.74 -3.80
C PHE A 116 -10.89 23.26 -3.42
N GLY A 117 -10.37 22.96 -2.23
CA GLY A 117 -10.18 21.60 -1.76
C GLY A 117 -9.85 21.54 -0.26
N SER A 118 -9.32 20.41 0.20
CA SER A 118 -8.84 20.26 1.58
C SER A 118 -7.68 21.24 1.82
N SER A 119 -7.63 21.88 2.99
CA SER A 119 -6.43 22.65 3.36
C SER A 119 -5.23 21.72 3.55
N PRO A 120 -3.99 22.16 3.30
CA PRO A 120 -2.81 21.34 3.52
C PRO A 120 -2.70 20.81 4.96
N THR A 121 -3.11 21.60 5.95
CA THR A 121 -3.20 21.16 7.36
C THR A 121 -4.22 20.03 7.53
N GLN A 122 -5.39 20.12 6.88
CA GLN A 122 -6.37 19.04 6.91
C GLN A 122 -5.83 17.77 6.24
N MET A 123 -5.10 17.89 5.12
CA MET A 123 -4.48 16.73 4.46
C MET A 123 -3.46 16.01 5.37
N VAL A 124 -2.67 16.76 6.15
CA VAL A 124 -1.77 16.17 7.16
C VAL A 124 -2.57 15.45 8.24
N ALA A 125 -3.64 16.07 8.76
CA ALA A 125 -4.50 15.47 9.77
C ALA A 125 -5.16 14.18 9.26
N ASP A 126 -5.66 14.19 8.03
CA ASP A 126 -6.23 13.02 7.35
C ASP A 126 -5.19 11.90 7.23
N PHE A 127 -3.97 12.19 6.77
CA PHE A 127 -2.90 11.20 6.66
C PHE A 127 -2.60 10.55 8.01
N LEU A 128 -2.44 11.37 9.06
CA LEU A 128 -2.15 10.88 10.41
C LEU A 128 -3.32 10.07 10.99
N SER A 129 -4.56 10.48 10.71
CA SER A 129 -5.76 9.75 11.12
C SER A 129 -5.85 8.38 10.46
N ILE A 130 -5.66 8.31 9.13
CA ILE A 130 -5.65 7.03 8.39
C ILE A 130 -4.52 6.12 8.91
N TYR A 131 -3.36 6.69 9.21
CA TYR A 131 -2.23 5.93 9.75
C TYR A 131 -2.55 5.28 11.10
N GLN A 132 -3.39 5.92 11.93
CA GLN A 132 -3.82 5.37 13.21
C GLN A 132 -4.83 4.23 13.06
N GLU A 133 -5.49 4.10 11.91
CA GLU A 133 -6.40 2.97 11.62
C GLU A 133 -5.65 1.65 11.40
N ILE A 134 -4.31 1.68 11.19
CA ILE A 134 -3.51 0.48 10.96
C ILE A 134 -3.50 -0.41 12.22
N ASP A 135 -4.01 -1.63 12.06
CA ASP A 135 -3.79 -2.70 13.06
C ASP A 135 -2.37 -3.29 12.93
N TRP A 136 -1.48 -2.83 13.80
CA TRP A 136 -0.08 -3.27 13.86
C TRP A 136 0.09 -4.75 14.24
N SER A 137 -0.94 -5.41 14.78
CA SER A 137 -0.93 -6.85 15.01
C SER A 137 -0.98 -7.63 13.69
N ILE A 138 -1.73 -7.12 12.70
CA ILE A 138 -1.77 -7.67 11.33
C ILE A 138 -0.41 -7.48 10.68
N HIS A 139 0.17 -6.28 10.76
CA HIS A 139 1.50 -6.01 10.20
C HIS A 139 2.59 -6.94 10.77
N SER A 140 2.57 -7.19 12.08
CA SER A 140 3.50 -8.11 12.73
C SER A 140 3.37 -9.55 12.22
N ARG A 141 2.14 -10.02 11.94
CA ARG A 141 1.90 -11.32 11.30
C ARG A 141 2.32 -11.33 9.84
N LEU A 142 2.17 -10.20 9.14
CA LEU A 142 2.62 -10.02 7.76
C LEU A 142 4.15 -10.10 7.64
N ILE A 143 4.89 -9.44 8.53
CA ILE A 143 6.36 -9.56 8.61
C ILE A 143 6.77 -11.00 8.90
N HIS A 144 6.08 -11.67 9.83
CA HIS A 144 6.32 -13.08 10.09
C HIS A 144 6.09 -13.93 8.84
N PHE A 145 4.98 -13.73 8.14
CA PHE A 145 4.69 -14.43 6.88
C PHE A 145 5.69 -14.09 5.77
N ARG A 146 6.19 -12.86 5.67
CA ARG A 146 7.28 -12.51 4.74
C ARG A 146 8.54 -13.30 5.09
N ASN A 147 8.95 -13.30 6.35
CA ASN A 147 10.23 -13.89 6.76
C ASN A 147 10.19 -15.42 6.80
N PHE A 148 9.03 -16.02 7.11
CA PHE A 148 8.85 -17.47 7.32
C PHE A 148 7.83 -18.11 6.34
N GLY A 149 7.23 -17.35 5.44
CA GLY A 149 6.49 -17.85 4.29
C GLY A 149 7.34 -17.87 3.02
N VAL A 150 8.22 -16.87 2.81
CA VAL A 150 9.18 -16.86 1.68
C VAL A 150 10.30 -17.88 1.87
N VAL A 151 10.79 -18.05 3.11
CA VAL A 151 12.06 -18.75 3.39
C VAL A 151 11.88 -20.25 3.65
N HIS A 152 10.66 -20.80 3.57
CA HIS A 152 10.42 -22.19 3.93
C HIS A 152 10.62 -23.19 2.79
N LEU A 153 11.90 -23.32 2.40
CA LEU A 153 12.62 -24.59 2.30
C LEU A 153 13.12 -25.07 3.69
N LEU A 154 12.46 -24.68 4.79
CA LEU A 154 12.88 -24.98 6.17
C LEU A 154 11.72 -25.62 6.96
N ASP A 155 12.04 -26.49 7.91
CA ASP A 155 11.10 -27.34 8.68
C ASP A 155 10.21 -26.62 9.73
N ARG A 156 10.17 -25.28 9.79
CA ARG A 156 9.35 -24.58 10.81
C ARG A 156 7.96 -24.24 10.29
N LYS A 157 6.92 -24.68 11.02
CA LYS A 157 5.52 -24.35 10.73
C LYS A 157 5.26 -22.84 10.84
N ASN A 158 4.58 -22.27 9.84
CA ASN A 158 3.97 -20.95 9.93
C ASN A 158 2.88 -20.95 11.02
N TRP A 159 3.20 -20.40 12.20
CA TRP A 159 2.28 -20.34 13.34
C TRP A 159 1.43 -19.05 13.36
N LYS A 160 1.74 -18.09 12.49
CA LYS A 160 0.99 -16.85 12.30
C LYS A 160 0.57 -16.74 10.84
N SER A 161 -0.74 -16.75 10.59
CA SER A 161 -1.35 -16.51 9.28
C SER A 161 -2.03 -15.14 9.24
N ILE A 162 -2.13 -14.57 8.05
CA ILE A 162 -2.98 -13.41 7.75
C ILE A 162 -4.19 -13.88 6.96
N LYS A 163 -5.38 -13.39 7.29
CA LYS A 163 -6.60 -13.68 6.55
C LYS A 163 -6.68 -12.80 5.30
N TYR A 164 -7.37 -13.30 4.28
CA TYR A 164 -7.57 -12.57 3.04
C TYR A 164 -8.21 -11.18 3.24
N GLY A 165 -9.26 -11.09 4.07
CA GLY A 165 -9.92 -9.82 4.39
C GLY A 165 -8.99 -8.84 5.11
N GLU A 166 -8.18 -9.32 6.05
CA GLU A 166 -7.17 -8.51 6.76
C GLU A 166 -6.16 -7.89 5.79
N MET A 167 -5.72 -8.66 4.78
CA MET A 167 -4.81 -8.15 3.75
C MET A 167 -5.48 -7.11 2.85
N ARG A 168 -6.75 -7.33 2.45
CA ARG A 168 -7.51 -6.37 1.66
C ARG A 168 -7.64 -5.03 2.37
N ASP A 169 -8.03 -5.06 3.64
CA ASP A 169 -8.24 -3.84 4.43
C ASP A 169 -6.92 -3.08 4.60
N LEU A 170 -5.80 -3.79 4.78
CA LEU A 170 -4.48 -3.19 4.84
C LEU A 170 -4.05 -2.57 3.49
N ILE A 171 -4.35 -3.22 2.36
CA ILE A 171 -4.11 -2.68 1.02
C ILE A 171 -4.89 -1.38 0.78
N LEU A 172 -6.16 -1.34 1.21
CA LEU A 172 -6.98 -0.13 1.12
C LEU A 172 -6.41 1.00 1.99
N LEU A 173 -5.92 0.69 3.20
CA LEU A 173 -5.26 1.66 4.07
C LEU A 173 -3.99 2.24 3.45
N VAL A 174 -3.10 1.41 2.91
CA VAL A 174 -1.87 1.93 2.26
C VAL A 174 -2.17 2.71 0.98
N GLY A 175 -3.24 2.35 0.26
CA GLY A 175 -3.75 3.13 -0.87
C GLY A 175 -4.22 4.52 -0.43
N ARG A 176 -5.06 4.60 0.61
CA ARG A 176 -5.54 5.87 1.18
C ARG A 176 -4.40 6.75 1.71
N LEU A 177 -3.40 6.16 2.37
CA LEU A 177 -2.21 6.87 2.84
C LEU A 177 -1.41 7.44 1.67
N SER A 178 -1.20 6.64 0.62
CA SER A 178 -0.55 7.12 -0.59
C SER A 178 -1.32 8.28 -1.21
N ASP A 179 -2.64 8.16 -1.37
CA ASP A 179 -3.46 9.18 -2.02
C ASP A 179 -3.35 10.51 -1.27
N LYS A 180 -3.41 10.48 0.06
CA LYS A 180 -3.22 11.67 0.90
C LYS A 180 -1.80 12.22 0.86
N LEU A 181 -0.78 11.37 0.79
CA LEU A 181 0.59 11.82 0.65
C LEU A 181 0.84 12.47 -0.72
N THR A 182 0.28 11.90 -1.78
CA THR A 182 0.34 12.43 -3.14
C THR A 182 -0.38 13.77 -3.23
N GLU A 183 -1.58 13.88 -2.63
CA GLU A 183 -2.33 15.14 -2.52
C GLU A 183 -1.50 16.20 -1.79
N LEU A 184 -1.01 15.88 -0.59
CA LEU A 184 -0.22 16.76 0.26
C LEU A 184 1.05 17.26 -0.43
N CYS A 185 1.76 16.39 -1.16
CA CYS A 185 3.02 16.73 -1.83
C CYS A 185 2.85 17.18 -3.29
N ARG A 186 1.62 17.30 -3.80
CA ARG A 186 1.31 17.55 -5.22
C ARG A 186 2.09 16.64 -6.18
N SER A 187 2.22 15.37 -5.81
CA SER A 187 2.90 14.37 -6.64
C SER A 187 2.01 13.99 -7.83
N SER A 188 2.59 13.77 -9.00
CA SER A 188 1.86 13.52 -10.25
C SER A 188 1.39 12.06 -10.41
N VAL A 189 1.20 11.32 -9.31
CA VAL A 189 0.81 9.91 -9.36
C VAL A 189 -0.71 9.79 -9.26
N PRO A 190 -1.39 9.00 -10.11
CA PRO A 190 -2.84 8.85 -10.03
C PRO A 190 -3.30 8.20 -8.72
N PRO A 191 -4.52 8.53 -8.22
CA PRO A 191 -5.10 7.93 -7.02
C PRO A 191 -5.21 6.41 -7.13
N ILE A 192 -4.90 5.71 -6.04
CA ILE A 192 -4.67 4.26 -6.00
C ILE A 192 -5.90 3.51 -5.50
N ALA A 193 -6.65 4.08 -4.54
CA ALA A 193 -7.79 3.39 -3.93
C ALA A 193 -8.86 2.99 -4.96
N SER A 194 -8.99 3.73 -6.07
CA SER A 194 -9.91 3.43 -7.17
C SER A 194 -9.45 2.29 -8.08
N LEU A 195 -8.17 1.91 -8.07
CA LEU A 195 -7.60 0.99 -9.06
C LEU A 195 -7.74 -0.49 -8.69
N LEU A 196 -8.05 -0.82 -7.43
CA LEU A 196 -8.09 -2.21 -6.98
C LEU A 196 -9.10 -3.05 -7.79
N LYS A 197 -10.27 -2.46 -8.10
CA LYS A 197 -11.31 -3.11 -8.90
C LYS A 197 -10.81 -3.45 -10.30
N ASP A 198 -10.12 -2.51 -10.95
CA ASP A 198 -9.59 -2.70 -12.31
C ASP A 198 -8.58 -3.86 -12.33
N TRP A 199 -7.68 -3.93 -11.34
CA TRP A 199 -6.71 -5.02 -11.23
C TRP A 199 -7.34 -6.38 -10.93
N ARG A 200 -8.44 -6.40 -10.18
CA ARG A 200 -9.25 -7.61 -10.00
C ARG A 200 -9.84 -8.08 -11.32
N GLU A 201 -10.41 -7.18 -12.12
CA GLU A 201 -10.95 -7.51 -13.44
C GLU A 201 -9.85 -8.03 -14.38
N TYR A 202 -8.66 -7.42 -14.39
CA TYR A 202 -7.51 -7.93 -15.14
C TYR A 202 -7.08 -9.33 -14.70
N GLY A 203 -7.03 -9.59 -13.39
CA GLY A 203 -6.67 -10.89 -12.84
C GLY A 203 -7.65 -12.00 -13.24
N LEU A 204 -8.95 -11.68 -13.23
CA LEU A 204 -10.01 -12.59 -13.67
C LEU A 204 -9.86 -12.90 -15.17
N GLN A 205 -9.76 -11.88 -16.01
CA GLN A 205 -9.62 -12.04 -17.46
C GLN A 205 -8.36 -12.79 -17.88
N ALA A 206 -7.26 -12.65 -17.13
CA ALA A 206 -6.01 -13.35 -17.40
C ALA A 206 -6.15 -14.88 -17.32
N LEU A 207 -7.10 -15.39 -16.54
CA LEU A 207 -7.33 -16.82 -16.33
C LEU A 207 -8.55 -17.37 -17.09
N GLU A 208 -9.44 -16.50 -17.58
CA GLU A 208 -10.57 -16.88 -18.43
C GLU A 208 -10.17 -17.17 -19.89
N ARG A 209 -9.03 -16.61 -20.34
CA ARG A 209 -8.56 -16.71 -21.74
C ARG A 209 -7.67 -17.92 -22.05
N SER A 210 -7.50 -18.85 -21.12
CA SER A 210 -6.72 -20.09 -21.29
C SER A 210 -7.58 -21.32 -21.57
#